data_AF-A0A839T6C7-F1
#
_entry.id   AF-A0A839T6C7-F1
#
_cell.length_a   1.000
_cell.length_b   1.000
_cell.length_c   1.000
_cell.angle_alpha   90.00
_cell.angle_beta   90.00
_cell.angle_gamma   90.00
#
_symmetry.space_group_name_H-M   'P 1'
#
loop_
_entity.id
_entity.type
_entity.pdbx_description
1 polymer ?
#
loop_
_entity_poly.entity_id
_entity_poly.type
_entity_poly.pdbx_seq_one_letter_code
_entity_poly.pdbx_strand_id
1 'polypeptide(L)'
;MKKLIALLALAGMSCTAVAGGIQEPAADHKLDTVISRPAYGTATEQQTSAKIEKYHYSMHPNIAKVISITRAADECGAVLTRMTYDDYQGQRHVMEYSTVNLCSRTGS
;
A
#
# COMPACT_ATOMS: atom_id res chain seq x y z
N MET A 1 -38.02 3.89 10.21
CA MET A 1 -37.97 2.56 10.87
C MET A 1 -38.67 1.53 9.99
N LYS A 2 -37.92 0.67 9.30
CA LYS A 2 -38.47 -0.49 8.57
C LYS A 2 -37.53 -1.67 8.88
N LYS A 3 -38.04 -2.65 9.62
CA LYS A 3 -37.31 -3.86 9.99
C LYS A 3 -37.29 -4.81 8.79
N LEU A 4 -36.14 -5.38 8.46
CA LEU A 4 -36.02 -6.59 7.64
C LEU A 4 -34.88 -7.43 8.22
N ILE A 5 -35.30 -8.51 8.88
CA ILE A 5 -34.46 -9.53 9.48
C ILE A 5 -34.16 -10.54 8.37
N ALA A 6 -32.87 -10.79 8.09
CA ALA A 6 -32.43 -11.91 7.28
C ALA A 6 -31.50 -12.77 8.14
N LEU A 7 -32.06 -13.83 8.71
CA LEU A 7 -31.29 -14.95 9.27
C LEU A 7 -31.08 -15.96 8.15
N LEU A 8 -29.82 -16.18 7.77
CA LEU A 8 -29.40 -17.34 6.99
C LEU A 8 -28.20 -17.95 7.70
N ALA A 9 -28.50 -19.00 8.46
CA ALA A 9 -27.50 -19.88 9.04
C ALA A 9 -26.83 -20.69 7.92
N LEU A 10 -25.51 -20.71 7.90
CA LEU A 10 -24.75 -21.77 7.25
C LEU A 10 -23.75 -22.34 8.26
N ALA A 11 -24.03 -23.56 8.68
CA ALA A 11 -23.07 -24.43 9.33
C ALA A 11 -21.99 -24.80 8.31
N GLY A 12 -20.78 -24.28 8.50
CA GLY A 12 -19.60 -24.62 7.73
C GLY A 12 -18.71 -25.56 8.55
N MET A 13 -18.99 -26.85 8.43
CA MET A 13 -18.18 -27.94 8.94
C MET A 13 -16.84 -27.99 8.20
N SER A 14 -15.72 -27.81 8.90
CA SER A 14 -14.51 -28.57 8.56
C SER A 14 -13.49 -28.49 9.70
N CYS A 15 -13.27 -29.63 10.35
CA CYS A 15 -12.12 -29.86 11.21
C CYS A 15 -11.20 -30.81 10.44
N THR A 16 -10.10 -30.30 9.90
CA THR A 16 -9.00 -31.15 9.44
C THR A 16 -7.83 -30.95 10.38
N ALA A 17 -7.80 -31.75 11.44
CA ALA A 17 -6.60 -32.00 12.21
C ALA A 17 -5.70 -32.95 11.37
N VAL A 18 -4.60 -32.43 10.82
CA VAL A 18 -3.56 -33.30 10.27
C VAL A 18 -2.74 -33.82 11.45
N ALA A 19 -2.89 -35.12 11.72
CA ALA A 19 -2.09 -35.86 12.68
C ALA A 19 -0.64 -35.98 12.18
N GLY A 20 0.30 -35.88 13.12
CA GLY A 20 1.73 -35.79 12.87
C GLY A 20 2.33 -36.93 12.05
N GLY A 21 3.26 -36.56 11.18
CA GLY A 21 4.27 -37.42 10.59
C GLY A 21 5.65 -36.92 11.03
N ILE A 22 6.42 -37.85 11.57
CA ILE A 22 7.69 -37.71 12.27
C ILE A 22 8.81 -37.54 11.24
N GLN A 23 9.65 -36.50 11.35
CA GLN A 23 10.99 -36.52 10.77
C GLN A 23 11.92 -35.55 11.53
N GLU A 24 12.51 -36.04 12.63
CA GLU A 24 13.87 -35.67 13.01
C GLU A 24 14.81 -36.67 12.30
N PRO A 25 16.01 -36.28 11.81
CA PRO A 25 17.11 -35.95 12.72
C PRO A 25 18.19 -34.97 12.22
N ALA A 26 19.04 -34.62 13.20
CA ALA A 26 20.46 -34.30 13.12
C ALA A 26 20.85 -32.81 13.02
N ALA A 27 21.43 -32.37 14.15
CA ALA A 27 22.06 -31.09 14.38
C ALA A 27 23.28 -30.86 13.47
N ASP A 28 23.27 -29.70 12.83
CA ASP A 28 24.46 -28.88 12.58
C ASP A 28 24.09 -27.47 13.03
N HIS A 29 24.67 -27.04 14.15
CA HIS A 29 24.53 -25.70 14.69
C HIS A 29 25.80 -24.92 14.37
N LYS A 30 25.83 -24.23 13.23
CA LYS A 30 26.75 -23.10 13.05
C LYS A 30 26.14 -21.92 12.30
N LEU A 31 26.36 -20.76 12.94
CA LEU A 31 26.22 -19.39 12.45
C LEU A 31 24.81 -18.78 12.54
N ASP A 32 24.60 -18.23 13.74
CA ASP A 32 24.22 -16.83 13.94
C ASP A 32 22.83 -16.43 13.45
N THR A 33 21.90 -16.47 14.41
CA THR A 33 20.63 -15.76 14.43
C THR A 33 20.81 -14.28 14.06
N VAL A 34 20.83 -14.00 12.76
CA VAL A 34 20.63 -12.66 12.20
C VAL A 34 19.17 -12.32 12.42
N ILE A 35 18.94 -11.57 13.49
CA ILE A 35 17.85 -10.62 13.69
C ILE A 35 16.45 -11.19 13.38
N SER A 36 15.71 -11.57 14.42
CA SER A 36 14.25 -11.53 14.40
C SER A 36 13.80 -10.11 14.09
N ARG A 37 13.70 -9.77 12.80
CA ARG A 37 12.98 -8.58 12.35
C ARG A 37 11.52 -8.82 12.69
N PRO A 38 10.86 -8.01 13.54
CA PRO A 38 9.41 -8.01 13.55
C PRO A 38 8.99 -7.70 12.12
N ALA A 39 8.19 -8.59 11.54
CA ALA A 39 7.51 -8.32 10.29
C ALA A 39 6.75 -7.01 10.53
N TYR A 40 7.24 -5.92 9.94
CA TYR A 40 6.44 -4.70 9.82
C TYR A 40 5.15 -5.15 9.18
N GLY A 41 4.05 -4.95 9.92
CA GLY A 41 2.74 -5.45 9.57
C GLY A 41 2.48 -5.19 8.10
N THR A 42 1.89 -6.18 7.43
CA THR A 42 1.29 -5.97 6.12
C THR A 42 0.28 -4.84 6.30
N ALA A 43 0.69 -3.61 6.02
CA ALA A 43 -0.23 -2.55 5.71
C ALA A 43 -0.98 -3.10 4.52
N THR A 44 -2.20 -3.56 4.75
CA THR A 44 -3.18 -3.69 3.70
C THR A 44 -3.38 -2.27 3.20
N GLU A 45 -2.52 -1.83 2.27
CA GLU A 45 -2.83 -0.71 1.40
C GLU A 45 -4.09 -1.17 0.69
N GLN A 46 -5.21 -0.72 1.24
CA GLN A 46 -6.50 -0.80 0.62
C GLN A 46 -6.40 0.14 -0.58
N GLN A 47 -5.74 -0.35 -1.63
CA GLN A 47 -5.67 0.25 -2.93
C GLN A 47 -7.04 0.02 -3.55
N THR A 48 -8.04 0.68 -2.94
CA THR A 48 -9.25 1.05 -3.67
C THR A 48 -8.73 1.70 -4.94
N SER A 49 -9.26 1.29 -6.10
CA SER A 49 -8.92 1.93 -7.37
C SER A 49 -9.45 3.36 -7.32
N ALA A 50 -8.78 4.23 -6.56
CA ALA A 50 -9.14 5.61 -6.41
C ALA A 50 -9.05 6.21 -7.80
N LYS A 51 -10.15 6.83 -8.22
CA LYS A 51 -10.20 7.54 -9.49
C LYS A 51 -9.06 8.55 -9.49
N ILE A 52 -8.24 8.54 -10.54
CA ILE A 52 -7.19 9.54 -10.69
C ILE A 52 -7.86 10.90 -10.94
N GLU A 53 -7.52 11.86 -10.10
CA GLU A 53 -7.96 13.25 -10.17
C GLU A 53 -6.84 14.10 -10.80
N LYS A 54 -7.15 14.85 -11.85
CA LYS A 54 -6.17 15.74 -12.47
C LYS A 54 -6.12 17.04 -11.69
N TYR A 55 -4.92 17.44 -11.26
CA TYR A 55 -4.69 18.74 -10.67
C TYR A 55 -4.78 19.83 -11.74
N HIS A 56 -5.57 20.86 -11.47
CA HIS A 56 -5.59 22.09 -12.22
C HIS A 56 -4.98 23.21 -11.37
N TYR A 57 -4.22 24.09 -12.02
CA TYR A 57 -3.68 25.27 -11.35
C TYR A 57 -4.83 26.08 -10.72
N SER A 58 -4.60 26.60 -9.51
CA SER A 58 -5.60 27.25 -8.64
C SER A 58 -6.55 26.31 -7.88
N MET A 59 -6.39 24.98 -7.96
CA MET A 59 -7.05 24.08 -7.03
C MET A 59 -6.37 24.10 -5.65
N HIS A 60 -7.19 24.00 -4.61
CA HIS A 60 -6.76 23.87 -3.22
C HIS A 60 -7.18 22.48 -2.67
N PRO A 61 -6.41 21.41 -2.94
CA PRO A 61 -6.75 20.08 -2.44
C PRO A 61 -6.66 20.05 -0.90
N ASN A 62 -7.64 19.40 -0.27
CA ASN A 62 -7.76 19.30 1.18
C ASN A 62 -6.79 18.25 1.77
N ILE A 63 -5.49 18.45 1.64
CA ILE A 63 -4.47 17.44 1.99
C ILE A 63 -4.19 17.47 3.49
N ALA A 64 -4.49 16.38 4.21
CA ALA A 64 -4.10 16.22 5.61
C ALA A 64 -2.78 15.44 5.75
N LYS A 65 -2.62 14.36 4.97
CA LYS A 65 -1.42 13.51 5.01
C LYS A 65 -1.06 12.97 3.63
N VAL A 66 0.19 13.17 3.21
CA VAL A 66 0.73 12.52 2.01
C VAL A 66 1.12 11.08 2.34
N ILE A 67 0.64 10.13 1.54
CA ILE A 67 0.91 8.69 1.68
C ILE A 67 2.07 8.27 0.78
N SER A 68 2.02 8.63 -0.50
CA SER A 68 3.07 8.31 -1.47
C SER A 68 3.11 9.31 -2.61
N ILE A 69 4.29 9.46 -3.22
CA ILE A 69 4.48 10.21 -4.45
C ILE A 69 5.25 9.31 -5.43
N THR A 70 4.65 9.06 -6.58
CA THR A 70 5.25 8.32 -7.68
C THR A 70 5.51 9.28 -8.83
N ARG A 71 6.78 9.48 -9.17
CA ARG A 71 7.18 10.25 -10.35
C ARG A 71 7.34 9.32 -11.54
N ALA A 72 6.97 9.76 -12.74
CA ALA A 72 7.47 9.14 -13.96
C ALA A 72 9.01 9.23 -13.99
N ALA A 73 9.66 8.33 -14.76
CA ALA A 73 11.10 8.15 -14.78
C ALA A 73 11.90 9.46 -14.93
N ASP A 74 13.19 9.43 -14.60
CA ASP A 74 14.12 10.58 -14.54
C ASP A 74 14.44 11.18 -15.92
N GLU A 75 13.41 11.57 -16.66
CA GLU A 75 13.51 12.38 -17.86
C GLU A 75 13.62 13.85 -17.45
N CYS A 76 14.52 14.57 -18.10
CA CYS A 76 14.64 16.01 -17.92
C CYS A 76 13.41 16.72 -18.49
N GLY A 77 12.88 17.70 -17.76
CA GLY A 77 11.72 18.48 -18.21
C GLY A 77 10.43 18.14 -17.46
N ALA A 78 9.29 18.40 -18.11
CA ALA A 78 7.97 18.23 -17.49
C ALA A 78 7.57 16.74 -17.45
N VAL A 79 7.31 16.22 -16.25
CA VAL A 79 6.96 14.81 -16.01
C VAL A 79 5.67 14.67 -15.22
N LEU A 80 4.92 13.61 -15.51
CA LEU A 80 3.68 13.29 -14.81
C LEU A 80 4.00 12.66 -13.45
N THR A 81 3.38 13.18 -12.39
CA THR A 81 3.57 12.75 -11.01
C THR A 81 2.21 12.40 -10.41
N ARG A 82 2.15 11.26 -9.71
CA ARG A 82 0.98 10.86 -8.94
C ARG A 82 1.27 10.99 -7.45
N MET A 83 0.34 11.58 -6.72
CA MET A 83 0.38 11.66 -5.27
C MET A 83 -0.86 11.02 -4.69
N THR A 84 -0.63 10.12 -3.75
CA THR A 84 -1.66 9.51 -2.92
C THR A 84 -1.69 10.24 -1.59
N TYR A 85 -2.85 10.72 -1.17
CA TYR A 85 -3.00 11.44 0.10
C TYR A 85 -4.32 11.12 0.79
N ASP A 86 -4.34 11.29 2.11
CA ASP A 86 -5.56 11.30 2.91
C ASP A 86 -5.98 12.76 3.18
N ASP A 87 -7.27 13.05 3.08
CA ASP A 87 -7.84 14.36 3.43
C ASP A 87 -8.18 14.47 4.92
N TYR A 88 -8.63 15.64 5.37
CA TYR A 88 -9.02 15.84 6.78
C TYR A 88 -10.31 15.08 7.19
N GLN A 89 -11.01 14.47 6.24
CA GLN A 89 -12.19 13.63 6.47
C GLN A 89 -11.80 12.13 6.52
N GLY A 90 -10.52 11.80 6.31
CA GLY A 90 -10.00 10.43 6.29
C GLY A 90 -10.19 9.72 4.95
N GLN A 91 -10.48 10.44 3.87
CA GLN A 91 -10.65 9.87 2.53
C GLN A 91 -9.33 9.83 1.76
N ARG A 92 -9.08 8.70 1.09
CA ARG A 92 -7.90 8.46 0.25
C ARG A 92 -8.15 8.99 -1.17
N HIS A 93 -7.27 9.85 -1.65
CA HIS A 93 -7.27 10.39 -3.01
C HIS A 93 -5.99 10.04 -3.77
N VAL A 94 -6.09 9.98 -5.10
CA VAL A 94 -4.94 9.89 -6.00
C VAL A 94 -5.02 11.05 -6.98
N MET A 95 -4.08 11.99 -6.85
CA MET A 95 -3.98 13.17 -7.70
C MET A 95 -2.81 13.04 -8.66
N GLU A 96 -3.01 13.50 -9.89
CA GLU A 96 -2.02 13.54 -10.95
C GLU A 96 -1.71 14.99 -11.34
N TYR A 97 -0.43 15.36 -11.33
CA TYR A 97 0.06 16.70 -11.65
C TYR A 97 1.40 16.65 -12.38
N SER A 98 1.75 17.74 -13.08
CA SER A 98 3.05 17.86 -13.75
C SER A 98 4.08 18.47 -12.80
N THR A 99 5.27 17.88 -12.75
CA THR A 99 6.46 18.45 -12.09
C THR A 99 7.54 18.68 -13.13
N VAL A 100 8.52 19.53 -12.82
CA VAL A 100 9.68 19.74 -13.68
C VAL A 100 10.90 19.12 -13.02
N ASN A 101 11.54 18.17 -13.70
CA ASN A 101 12.84 17.64 -13.32
C ASN A 101 13.94 18.57 -13.85
N LEU A 102 14.70 19.17 -12.93
CA LEU A 102 15.86 19.98 -13.26
C LEU A 102 17.08 19.06 -13.40
N CYS A 103 17.63 18.96 -14.61
CA CYS A 103 18.88 18.24 -14.85
C CYS A 103 20.06 19.20 -14.80
N SER A 104 21.05 18.88 -13.96
CA SER A 104 22.32 19.62 -13.90
C SER A 104 23.15 19.30 -15.14
N ARG A 105 23.58 20.34 -15.84
CA ARG A 105 24.50 20.23 -16.99
C ARG A 105 25.95 20.17 -16.49
N THR A 106 26.27 19.17 -15.66
CA THR A 106 27.65 18.91 -15.25
C THR A 106 28.11 17.62 -15.90
N GLY A 107 28.52 17.73 -17.16
CA GLY A 107 29.38 16.73 -17.78
C GLY A 107 30.81 16.97 -17.33
N SER A 108 31.49 15.92 -16.89
CA SER A 108 32.94 15.90 -16.68
C SER A 108 33.55 14.77 -17.50
#